data_AF-A0A507QXY4-F1
#
_entry.id   AF-A0A507QXY4-F1
#
_cell.length_a   1.000
_cell.length_b   1.000
_cell.length_c   1.000
_cell.angle_alpha   90.00
_cell.angle_beta   90.00
_cell.angle_gamma   90.00
#
_symmetry.space_group_name_H-M   'P 1'
#
loop_
_entity.id
_entity.type
_entity.pdbx_description
1 polymer ?
#
loop_
_entity_poly.entity_id
_entity_poly.type
_entity_poly.pdbx_seq_one_letter_code
_entity_poly.pdbx_strand_id
1 'polypeptide(L)'
;MPDRVEKVKASELDEGTGGHTDGMVRKGAIVGKSDRICSTVMLAPPHSSSAVHHHGEQDTIVYAVRGQGALVFDGGRQHKDLSPGDFALIPA
;
A
#
# COMPACT_ATOMS: atom_id res chain seq x y z
N MET A 1 -8.97 -27.37 9.02
CA MET A 1 -8.84 -26.72 7.69
C MET A 1 -9.55 -25.39 7.75
N PRO A 2 -9.09 -24.33 7.06
CA PRO A 2 -9.86 -23.09 7.00
C PRO A 2 -11.23 -23.41 6.40
N ASP A 3 -12.27 -22.94 7.09
CA ASP A 3 -13.67 -23.08 6.70
C ASP A 3 -14.13 -21.94 5.78
N ARG A 4 -13.30 -20.90 5.61
CA ARG A 4 -13.60 -19.72 4.81
C ARG A 4 -12.36 -19.11 4.13
N VAL A 5 -12.56 -18.60 2.91
CA VAL A 5 -11.58 -17.83 2.13
C VAL A 5 -12.23 -16.54 1.64
N GLU A 6 -11.60 -15.40 1.93
CA GLU A 6 -12.06 -14.10 1.42
C GLU A 6 -11.47 -13.82 0.04
N LYS A 7 -12.31 -13.37 -0.88
CA LYS A 7 -11.91 -12.91 -2.21
C LYS A 7 -12.57 -11.56 -2.48
N VAL A 8 -11.80 -10.62 -3.01
CA VAL A 8 -12.30 -9.35 -3.55
C VAL A 8 -11.88 -9.27 -5.01
N LYS A 9 -12.84 -9.01 -5.91
CA LYS A 9 -12.52 -8.85 -7.34
C LYS A 9 -11.85 -7.51 -7.57
N ALA A 10 -10.99 -7.43 -8.59
CA ALA A 10 -10.38 -6.16 -8.99
C ALA A 10 -11.42 -5.06 -9.32
N SER A 11 -12.59 -5.44 -9.83
CA SER A 11 -13.72 -4.54 -10.11
C SER A 11 -14.48 -4.08 -8.86
N GLU A 12 -14.22 -4.68 -7.71
CA GLU A 12 -14.88 -4.41 -6.43
C GLU A 12 -13.94 -3.65 -5.46
N LEU A 13 -12.77 -3.22 -5.93
CA LEU A 13 -11.84 -2.42 -5.13
C LEU A 13 -12.47 -1.06 -4.80
N ASP A 14 -12.50 -0.74 -3.52
CA ASP A 14 -13.23 0.42 -3.00
C ASP A 14 -12.30 1.58 -2.64
N GLU A 15 -12.48 2.73 -3.29
CA GLU A 15 -11.69 3.95 -3.05
C GLU A 15 -11.98 4.59 -1.68
N GLY A 16 -13.11 4.28 -1.04
CA GLY A 16 -13.51 4.84 0.25
C GLY A 16 -12.93 4.12 1.47
N THR A 17 -12.44 2.89 1.32
CA THR A 17 -11.92 2.08 2.45
C THR A 17 -10.40 2.05 2.56
N GLY A 18 -9.67 2.57 1.56
CA GLY A 18 -8.21 2.60 1.55
C GLY A 18 -7.58 3.73 2.36
N GLY A 19 -8.41 4.67 2.87
CA GLY A 19 -7.96 5.92 3.46
C GLY A 19 -7.59 6.96 2.39
N HIS A 20 -7.82 8.24 2.69
CA HIS A 20 -7.44 9.34 1.82
C HIS A 20 -6.20 10.03 2.38
N THR A 21 -5.10 9.96 1.63
CA THR A 21 -3.96 10.88 1.78
C THR A 21 -3.90 11.71 0.52
N ASP A 22 -3.79 13.03 0.65
CA ASP A 22 -3.60 13.91 -0.49
C ASP A 22 -2.46 13.40 -1.39
N GLY A 23 -2.70 13.39 -2.70
CA GLY A 23 -1.72 12.95 -3.70
C GLY A 23 -1.68 11.45 -3.99
N MET A 24 -2.45 10.59 -3.30
CA MET A 24 -2.53 9.15 -3.61
C MET A 24 -3.94 8.59 -3.47
N VAL A 25 -4.37 7.78 -4.44
CA VAL A 25 -5.62 7.01 -4.38
C VAL A 25 -5.31 5.64 -3.81
N ARG A 26 -6.02 5.25 -2.75
CA ARG A 26 -5.92 3.90 -2.15
C ARG A 26 -7.24 3.19 -2.30
N LYS A 27 -7.22 2.01 -2.91
CA LYS A 27 -8.40 1.17 -3.10
C LYS A 27 -8.30 -0.04 -2.18
N GLY A 28 -9.27 -0.22 -1.27
CA GLY A 28 -9.32 -1.34 -0.36
C GLY A 28 -9.51 -2.67 -1.09
N ALA A 29 -8.68 -3.66 -0.75
CA ALA A 29 -8.85 -5.04 -1.21
C ALA A 29 -9.23 -5.95 -0.04
N ILE A 30 -8.38 -6.08 0.97
CA ILE A 30 -8.62 -6.91 2.17
C ILE A 30 -8.67 -6.01 3.41
N VAL A 31 -9.56 -5.00 3.41
CA VAL A 31 -9.74 -4.07 4.55
C VAL A 31 -10.89 -4.57 5.43
N GLY A 32 -10.66 -4.66 6.74
CA GLY A 32 -11.67 -5.13 7.71
C GLY A 32 -12.04 -6.61 7.58
N LYS A 33 -11.27 -7.39 6.81
CA LYS A 33 -11.48 -8.82 6.56
C LYS A 33 -10.62 -9.72 7.46
N SER A 34 -9.56 -9.17 8.03
CA SER A 34 -8.68 -9.82 8.99
C SER A 34 -8.24 -8.80 10.04
N ASP A 35 -8.01 -9.31 11.25
CA ASP A 35 -7.39 -8.63 12.38
C ASP A 35 -5.85 -8.60 12.31
N ARG A 36 -5.25 -9.33 11.39
CA ARG A 36 -3.79 -9.51 11.28
C ARG A 36 -3.16 -8.86 10.06
N ILE A 37 -3.88 -8.83 8.94
CA ILE A 37 -3.38 -8.26 7.68
C ILE A 37 -4.46 -7.42 7.01
N CYS A 38 -4.01 -6.45 6.22
CA CYS A 38 -4.85 -5.80 5.23
C CYS A 38 -4.08 -5.65 3.92
N SER A 39 -4.81 -5.34 2.85
CA SER A 39 -4.18 -5.00 1.58
C SER A 39 -4.99 -3.95 0.83
N THR A 40 -4.26 -3.09 0.13
CA THR A 40 -4.82 -2.02 -0.70
C THR A 40 -4.07 -1.96 -2.03
N VAL A 41 -4.71 -1.39 -3.04
CA VAL A 41 -4.06 -0.97 -4.28
C VAL A 41 -3.82 0.52 -4.20
N MET A 42 -2.55 0.93 -4.26
CA MET A 42 -2.17 2.33 -4.22
C MET A 42 -1.84 2.83 -5.63
N LEU A 43 -2.41 3.97 -6.01
CA LEU A 43 -2.10 4.69 -7.24
C LEU A 43 -1.64 6.11 -6.91
N ALA A 44 -0.42 6.42 -7.31
CA ALA A 44 0.16 7.76 -7.23
C ALA A 44 0.23 8.36 -8.64
N PRO A 45 -0.34 9.56 -8.89
CA PRO A 45 -0.04 10.33 -10.08
C PRO A 45 1.47 10.63 -10.21
N PRO A 46 1.97 10.88 -11.42
CA PRO A 46 3.35 11.32 -11.61
C PRO A 46 3.66 12.56 -10.75
N HIS A 47 4.84 12.57 -10.14
CA HIS A 47 5.33 13.68 -9.30
C HIS A 47 4.44 14.00 -8.08
N SER A 48 3.72 13.00 -7.55
CA SER A 48 3.00 13.13 -6.28
C SER A 48 3.70 12.37 -5.14
N SER A 49 3.32 12.67 -3.91
CA SER A 49 3.73 11.96 -2.71
C SER A 49 2.56 11.83 -1.75
N SER A 50 2.52 10.79 -0.93
CA SER A 50 1.63 10.77 0.22
C SER A 50 2.12 11.74 1.30
N ALA A 51 1.26 12.01 2.28
CA ALA A 51 1.72 12.48 3.58
C ALA A 51 2.70 11.48 4.22
N VAL A 52 3.61 12.00 5.05
CA VAL A 52 4.47 11.18 5.91
C VAL A 52 3.60 10.50 6.98
N HIS A 53 3.76 9.19 7.15
CA HIS A 53 3.06 8.40 8.16
C HIS A 53 3.95 7.24 8.64
N HIS A 54 3.63 6.71 9.81
CA HIS A 54 4.23 5.48 10.36
C HIS A 54 3.21 4.34 10.26
N HIS A 55 3.69 3.10 10.19
CA HIS A 55 2.82 1.91 10.10
C HIS A 55 2.47 1.31 11.47
N GLY A 56 2.88 1.96 12.56
CA GLY A 56 2.67 1.46 13.92
C GLY A 56 3.40 0.14 14.12
N GLU A 57 2.74 -0.82 14.77
CA GLU A 57 3.27 -2.17 15.02
C GLU A 57 3.14 -3.11 13.80
N GLN A 58 2.84 -2.59 12.60
CA GLN A 58 2.55 -3.40 11.42
C GLN A 58 3.67 -3.31 10.38
N ASP A 59 4.23 -4.46 10.04
CA ASP A 59 5.05 -4.61 8.85
C ASP A 59 4.22 -4.36 7.59
N THR A 60 4.79 -3.61 6.64
CA THR A 60 4.15 -3.29 5.38
C THR A 60 4.97 -3.82 4.21
N ILE A 61 4.32 -4.56 3.32
CA ILE A 61 4.92 -4.99 2.05
C ILE A 61 4.35 -4.14 0.92
N VAL A 62 5.24 -3.61 0.09
CA VAL A 62 4.90 -2.93 -1.16
C VAL A 62 5.39 -3.78 -2.33
N TYR A 63 4.52 -3.99 -3.31
CA TYR A 63 4.87 -4.58 -4.59
C TYR A 63 4.61 -3.57 -5.70
N ALA A 64 5.64 -3.25 -6.48
CA ALA A 64 5.55 -2.30 -7.56
C ALA A 64 4.99 -2.97 -8.82
N VAL A 65 3.73 -2.68 -9.16
CA VAL A 65 3.06 -3.29 -10.32
C VAL A 65 3.50 -2.64 -11.63
N ARG A 66 3.56 -1.30 -11.68
CA ARG A 66 3.91 -0.53 -12.87
C ARG A 66 4.33 0.90 -12.51
N GLY A 67 4.99 1.57 -13.45
CA GLY A 67 5.52 2.93 -13.26
C GLY A 67 6.85 2.92 -12.52
N GLN A 68 7.28 4.10 -12.08
CA GLN A 68 8.50 4.31 -11.31
C GLN A 68 8.19 5.21 -10.11
N GLY A 69 8.81 4.93 -8.98
CA GLY A 69 8.67 5.74 -7.77
C GLY A 69 9.80 5.46 -6.80
N ALA A 70 9.68 5.99 -5.59
CA ALA A 70 10.62 5.73 -4.52
C ALA A 70 9.92 5.71 -3.16
N LEU A 71 10.42 4.88 -2.25
CA LEU A 71 10.10 4.95 -0.83
C LEU A 71 11.11 5.86 -0.17
N VAL A 72 10.64 6.95 0.43
CA VAL A 72 11.47 7.93 1.14
C VAL A 72 11.27 7.76 2.64
N PHE A 73 12.37 7.62 3.38
CA PHE A 73 12.37 7.34 4.82
C PHE A 73 13.51 8.07 5.52
N ASP A 74 13.67 7.85 6.82
CA ASP A 74 14.68 8.51 7.64
C ASP A 74 14.60 10.06 7.55
N GLY A 75 13.38 10.59 7.69
CA GLY A 75 13.13 12.04 7.61
C GLY A 75 13.49 12.68 6.26
N GLY A 76 13.45 11.92 5.17
CA GLY A 76 13.74 12.43 3.82
C GLY A 76 15.19 12.24 3.37
N ARG A 77 16.06 11.70 4.24
CA ARG A 77 17.49 11.54 3.93
C ARG A 77 17.80 10.32 3.07
N GLN A 78 16.95 9.31 3.13
CA GLN A 78 17.15 8.05 2.42
C GLN A 78 15.97 7.75 1.51
N HIS A 79 16.27 7.13 0.37
CA HIS A 79 15.26 6.60 -0.52
C HIS A 79 15.65 5.23 -1.06
N LYS A 80 14.65 4.44 -1.43
CA LYS A 80 14.78 3.25 -2.26
C LYS A 80 13.90 3.43 -3.48
N ASP A 81 14.51 3.40 -4.66
CA ASP A 81 13.77 3.40 -5.92
C ASP A 81 12.98 2.10 -6.06
N LEU A 82 11.82 2.19 -6.69
CA LEU A 82 10.94 1.08 -7.01
C LEU A 82 10.67 1.06 -8.51
N SER A 83 11.01 -0.07 -9.13
CA SER A 83 10.70 -0.42 -10.51
C SER A 83 9.66 -1.55 -10.56
N PRO A 84 8.96 -1.75 -11.68
CA PRO A 84 7.98 -2.82 -11.80
C PRO A 84 8.59 -4.20 -11.50
N GLY A 85 7.97 -4.96 -10.60
CA GLY A 85 8.47 -6.25 -10.12
C GLY A 85 9.19 -6.18 -8.77
N ASP A 86 9.55 -4.99 -8.29
CA ASP A 86 10.24 -4.85 -7.01
C ASP A 86 9.30 -5.06 -5.83
N PHE A 87 9.85 -5.67 -4.79
CA PHE A 87 9.24 -5.78 -3.47
C PHE A 87 10.02 -4.91 -2.49
N ALA A 88 9.29 -4.27 -1.57
CA ALA A 88 9.87 -3.62 -0.41
C ALA A 88 9.16 -4.06 0.85
N LEU A 89 9.93 -4.30 1.90
CA LEU A 89 9.46 -4.47 3.27
C LEU A 89 9.76 -3.17 4.02
N ILE A 90 8.73 -2.60 4.64
CA ILE A 90 8.83 -1.50 5.58
C ILE A 90 8.51 -2.11 6.95
N PRO A 91 9.52 -2.33 7.82
CA PRO A 91 9.28 -2.89 9.13
C PRO A 91 8.55 -1.88 10.03
N ALA A 92 7.84 -2.41 11.04
CA ALA A 92 7.30 -1.63 12.16
C ALA A 92 8.38 -0.78 12.86
#